data_AF-A0AAN8FCC6-F1
#
_entry.id   AF-A0AAN8FCC6-F1
#
_cell.length_a   1.000
_cell.length_b   1.000
_cell.length_c   1.000
_cell.angle_alpha   90.00
_cell.angle_beta   90.00
_cell.angle_gamma   90.00
#
_symmetry.space_group_name_H-M   'P 1'
#
loop_
_entity.id
_entity.type
_entity.pdbx_description
1 polymer ?
#
loop_
_entity_poly.entity_id
_entity_poly.type
_entity_poly.pdbx_seq_one_letter_code
_entity_poly.pdbx_strand_id
1 'polypeptide(L)'
;MSKQPSASPNSLDKEDAPADISGVASALHPDTFEVSTRLTLNLLKYDIQEIKNKIFRLDNKIDAVLAKNPPRHQCIFCEGNNEDGHRTTACPIFPDAIARSFRLRDLNKCISCLAPTHGNCSHKCRFCGGAHHAMLCSERSKSGPSQKRQKLEI
;
A
#
# COMPACT_ATOMS: atom_id res chain seq x y z
N MET A 1 -37.17 -27.36 52.52
CA MET A 1 -37.41 -26.00 53.07
C MET A 1 -38.30 -25.26 52.07
N SER A 2 -39.46 -24.69 52.41
CA SER A 2 -39.70 -23.53 53.30
C SER A 2 -39.20 -22.22 52.66
N LYS A 3 -39.98 -21.15 52.50
CA LYS A 3 -41.31 -20.80 53.09
C LYS A 3 -42.16 -19.95 52.10
N GLN A 4 -43.42 -19.66 52.48
CA GLN A 4 -44.42 -18.91 51.69
C GLN A 4 -44.20 -17.38 51.64
N PRO A 5 -44.86 -16.66 50.70
CA PRO A 5 -44.98 -15.19 50.71
C PRO A 5 -46.02 -14.68 51.73
N SER A 6 -46.02 -13.36 51.98
CA SER A 6 -47.07 -12.62 52.68
C SER A 6 -47.18 -11.19 52.12
N ALA A 7 -48.30 -10.49 52.34
CA ALA A 7 -48.65 -9.26 51.63
C ALA A 7 -49.31 -8.19 52.53
N SER A 8 -49.09 -6.91 52.16
CA SER A 8 -49.97 -5.75 52.42
C SER A 8 -50.32 -5.43 53.90
N PRO A 9 -51.16 -4.41 54.20
CA PRO A 9 -51.46 -3.16 53.47
C PRO A 9 -51.07 -1.91 54.29
N ASN A 10 -51.32 -0.71 53.75
CA ASN A 10 -51.92 0.37 54.55
C ASN A 10 -52.67 1.37 53.64
N SER A 11 -53.55 2.20 54.22
CA SER A 11 -54.70 2.74 53.47
C SER A 11 -55.21 4.11 53.95
N LEU A 12 -55.74 4.89 53.00
CA LEU A 12 -56.63 6.06 53.20
C LEU A 12 -55.95 7.29 53.87
N ASP A 13 -56.36 8.55 53.64
CA ASP A 13 -57.61 9.06 53.05
C ASP A 13 -57.41 10.35 52.21
N LYS A 14 -58.33 10.57 51.26
CA LYS A 14 -59.09 11.81 50.95
C LYS A 14 -58.54 13.24 51.32
N GLU A 15 -58.69 14.33 50.55
CA GLU A 15 -59.14 14.73 49.17
C GLU A 15 -58.26 15.95 48.75
N ASP A 16 -58.40 16.73 47.67
CA ASP A 16 -59.35 16.84 46.54
C ASP A 16 -58.65 17.53 45.33
N ALA A 17 -59.41 17.97 44.31
CA ALA A 17 -58.99 18.78 43.15
C ALA A 17 -59.86 20.07 43.03
N PRO A 18 -59.63 21.01 42.07
CA PRO A 18 -58.58 21.09 41.05
C PRO A 18 -57.81 22.43 41.01
N ALA A 19 -56.73 22.46 40.22
CA ALA A 19 -56.15 23.71 39.70
C ALA A 19 -55.68 23.51 38.25
N ASP A 20 -56.46 24.01 37.29
CA ASP A 20 -56.06 24.07 35.88
C ASP A 20 -55.04 25.21 35.69
N ILE A 21 -53.82 24.86 35.30
CA ILE A 21 -52.84 25.78 34.72
C ILE A 21 -52.33 25.26 33.37
N SER A 22 -53.26 25.21 32.42
CA SER A 22 -52.99 25.28 30.99
C SER A 22 -51.79 26.18 30.64
N GLY A 23 -50.96 25.72 29.70
CA GLY A 23 -50.37 26.64 28.73
C GLY A 23 -49.00 27.24 29.01
N VAL A 24 -48.01 26.46 29.44
CA VAL A 24 -46.62 26.67 28.95
C VAL A 24 -46.06 25.37 28.36
N ALA A 25 -46.63 24.96 27.22
CA ALA A 25 -45.93 24.08 26.30
C ALA A 25 -44.77 24.87 25.69
N SER A 26 -43.62 24.89 26.38
CA SER A 26 -42.37 25.45 25.86
C SER A 26 -41.99 24.71 24.58
N ALA A 27 -42.41 25.26 23.44
CA ALA A 27 -42.09 24.72 22.13
C ALA A 27 -40.56 24.71 22.00
N LEU A 28 -39.99 23.51 21.97
CA LEU A 28 -38.56 23.29 21.76
C LEU A 28 -38.23 23.63 20.30
N HIS A 29 -38.18 24.92 20.00
CA HIS A 29 -37.42 25.44 18.88
C HIS A 29 -36.00 24.91 19.06
N PRO A 30 -35.48 24.07 18.15
CA PRO A 30 -34.12 23.55 18.29
C PRO A 30 -33.17 24.74 18.27
N ASP A 31 -32.24 24.79 19.22
CA ASP A 31 -31.32 25.92 19.33
C ASP A 31 -30.63 26.10 17.97
N THR A 32 -30.63 27.32 17.44
CA THR A 32 -29.99 27.63 16.16
C THR A 32 -28.52 27.20 16.12
N PHE A 33 -27.85 27.17 17.28
CA PHE A 33 -26.51 26.60 17.46
C PHE A 33 -26.48 25.07 17.29
N GLU A 34 -27.45 24.34 17.83
CA GLU A 34 -27.60 22.89 17.65
C GLU A 34 -27.90 22.54 16.18
N VAL A 35 -28.75 23.33 15.50
CA VAL A 35 -29.06 23.14 14.08
C VAL A 35 -27.79 23.36 13.22
N SER A 36 -27.04 24.42 13.50
CA SER A 36 -25.80 24.78 12.78
C SER A 36 -24.68 23.74 12.98
N THR A 37 -24.48 23.27 14.22
CA THR A 37 -23.51 22.21 14.53
C THR A 37 -23.93 20.87 13.91
N ARG A 38 -25.23 20.51 13.94
CA ARG A 38 -25.74 19.29 13.28
C ARG A 38 -25.59 19.33 11.76
N LEU A 39 -25.76 20.49 11.12
CA LEU A 39 -25.48 20.67 9.69
C LEU A 39 -23.98 20.47 9.41
N THR A 40 -23.11 21.12 10.20
CA THR A 40 -21.65 21.01 10.06
C THR A 40 -21.16 19.57 10.23
N LEU A 41 -21.68 18.84 11.21
CA LEU A 41 -21.38 17.42 11.43
C LEU A 41 -21.82 16.54 10.25
N ASN A 42 -22.95 16.84 9.60
CA ASN A 42 -23.40 16.10 8.43
C ASN A 42 -22.53 16.37 7.19
N LEU A 43 -22.05 17.60 6.99
CA LEU A 43 -21.10 17.95 5.93
C LEU A 43 -19.76 17.24 6.14
N LEU A 44 -19.16 17.35 7.32
CA LEU A 44 -17.91 16.64 7.65
C LEU A 44 -18.05 15.12 7.50
N LYS A 45 -19.22 14.56 7.86
CA LYS A 45 -19.52 13.13 7.67
C LYS A 45 -19.63 12.75 6.18
N TYR A 46 -20.13 13.63 5.32
CA TYR A 46 -20.12 13.44 3.87
C TYR A 46 -18.68 13.46 3.32
N ASP A 47 -17.89 14.48 3.68
CA ASP A 47 -16.51 14.64 3.22
C ASP A 47 -15.63 13.44 3.62
N ILE A 48 -15.78 12.94 4.85
CA ILE A 48 -15.09 11.73 5.33
C ILE A 48 -15.46 10.49 4.49
N GLN A 49 -16.72 10.37 4.05
CA GLN A 49 -17.13 9.27 3.17
C GLN A 49 -16.59 9.46 1.75
N GLU A 50 -16.56 10.69 1.22
CA GLU A 50 -15.98 10.95 -0.10
C GLU A 50 -14.45 10.69 -0.12
N ILE A 51 -13.74 11.09 0.94
CA ILE A 51 -12.31 10.81 1.14
C ILE A 51 -12.05 9.30 1.23
N LYS A 52 -12.83 8.55 2.03
CA LYS A 52 -12.73 7.08 2.10
C LYS A 52 -12.95 6.42 0.74
N ASN A 53 -13.96 6.88 -0.01
CA ASN A 53 -14.23 6.40 -1.36
C ASN A 53 -13.10 6.76 -2.35
N LYS A 54 -12.46 7.92 -2.20
CA LYS A 54 -11.27 8.32 -2.99
C LYS A 54 -10.06 7.44 -2.69
N ILE A 55 -9.77 7.17 -1.42
CA ILE A 55 -8.67 6.29 -0.98
C ILE A 55 -8.86 4.87 -1.54
N PHE A 56 -10.03 4.25 -1.30
CA PHE A 56 -10.33 2.91 -1.83
C PHE A 56 -10.20 2.83 -3.36
N ARG A 57 -10.58 3.89 -4.10
CA ARG A 57 -10.40 3.98 -5.56
C ARG A 57 -8.95 4.19 -6.01
N LEU A 58 -8.05 4.63 -5.14
CA LEU A 58 -6.61 4.71 -5.38
C LEU A 58 -5.94 3.37 -5.08
N ASP A 59 -6.29 2.71 -3.98
CA ASP A 59 -5.75 1.39 -3.60
C ASP A 59 -6.01 0.37 -4.71
N ASN A 60 -7.28 0.24 -5.14
CA ASN A 60 -7.65 -0.62 -6.28
C ASN A 60 -6.91 -0.28 -7.59
N LYS A 61 -6.48 0.97 -7.79
CA LYS A 61 -5.68 1.36 -8.97
C LYS A 61 -4.21 0.98 -8.80
N ILE A 62 -3.66 1.09 -7.59
CA ILE A 62 -2.31 0.64 -7.25
C ILE A 62 -2.22 -0.87 -7.47
N ASP A 63 -3.15 -1.64 -6.91
CA ASP A 63 -3.23 -3.10 -7.11
C ASP A 63 -3.36 -3.47 -8.58
N ALA A 64 -4.23 -2.79 -9.34
CA ALA A 64 -4.38 -3.02 -10.77
C ALA A 64 -3.13 -2.63 -11.61
N VAL A 65 -2.27 -1.74 -11.11
CA VAL A 65 -0.97 -1.39 -11.73
C VAL A 65 0.10 -2.43 -11.36
N LEU A 66 0.14 -2.86 -10.10
CA LEU A 66 1.06 -3.89 -9.60
C LEU A 66 0.79 -5.25 -10.26
N ALA A 67 -0.47 -5.68 -10.35
CA ALA A 67 -0.86 -6.92 -11.02
C ALA A 67 -0.49 -6.93 -12.52
N LYS A 68 -0.50 -5.77 -13.18
CA LYS A 68 -0.05 -5.60 -14.58
C LYS A 68 1.46 -5.45 -14.73
N ASN A 69 2.17 -5.11 -13.65
CA ASN A 69 3.62 -4.89 -13.62
C ASN A 69 4.24 -5.66 -12.44
N PRO A 70 4.15 -7.01 -12.42
CA PRO A 70 4.77 -7.79 -11.35
C PRO A 70 6.27 -7.45 -11.25
N PRO A 71 6.84 -7.36 -10.04
CA PRO A 71 8.20 -6.91 -9.82
C PRO A 71 9.19 -7.79 -10.61
N ARG A 72 9.79 -7.20 -11.65
CA ARG A 72 10.60 -7.93 -12.63
C ARG A 72 11.91 -8.38 -12.01
N HIS A 73 11.99 -9.67 -11.69
CA HIS A 73 13.17 -10.41 -11.21
C HIS A 73 13.99 -9.67 -10.15
N GLN A 74 13.87 -10.09 -8.88
CA GLN A 74 14.60 -9.52 -7.74
C GLN A 74 16.06 -9.18 -8.08
N CYS A 75 16.53 -8.03 -7.60
CA CYS A 75 17.90 -7.60 -7.87
C CYS A 75 18.91 -8.66 -7.42
N ILE A 76 19.69 -9.19 -8.37
CA ILE A 76 20.70 -10.25 -8.12
C ILE A 76 21.69 -9.91 -7.00
N PHE A 77 21.86 -8.63 -6.69
CA PHE A 77 22.79 -8.14 -5.68
C PHE A 77 22.24 -8.08 -4.25
N CYS A 78 20.92 -8.17 -4.07
CA CYS A 78 20.25 -7.77 -2.83
C CYS A 78 19.71 -8.94 -2.00
N GLU A 79 19.71 -10.17 -2.51
CA GLU A 79 19.45 -11.43 -1.76
C GLU A 79 18.21 -11.43 -0.85
N GLY A 80 17.15 -10.70 -1.24
CA GLY A 80 15.91 -10.54 -0.47
C GLY A 80 15.60 -9.08 -0.14
N ASN A 81 16.62 -8.26 0.15
CA ASN A 81 16.49 -6.83 0.50
C ASN A 81 16.28 -5.96 -0.75
N ASN A 82 15.22 -6.26 -1.51
CA ASN A 82 14.81 -5.56 -2.73
C ASN A 82 13.39 -4.99 -2.58
N GLU A 83 13.13 -4.38 -1.41
CA GLU A 83 11.81 -3.89 -0.96
C GLU A 83 11.28 -2.76 -1.85
N ASP A 84 12.18 -1.92 -2.36
CA ASP A 84 11.90 -0.86 -3.34
C ASP A 84 11.66 -1.39 -4.77
N GLY A 85 11.78 -2.71 -4.99
CA GLY A 85 11.50 -3.36 -6.27
C GLY A 85 12.46 -2.98 -7.40
N HIS A 86 13.65 -2.44 -7.10
CA HIS A 86 14.54 -1.91 -8.13
C HIS A 86 15.06 -2.99 -9.10
N ARG A 87 15.41 -2.56 -10.31
CA ARG A 87 16.02 -3.42 -11.33
C ARG A 87 17.51 -3.55 -11.06
N THR A 88 18.07 -4.74 -11.25
CA THR A 88 19.51 -5.04 -11.11
C THR A 88 20.48 -4.01 -11.70
N THR A 89 20.16 -3.43 -12.87
CA THR A 89 21.03 -2.44 -13.54
C THR A 89 20.94 -1.01 -13.00
N ALA A 90 20.04 -0.78 -12.04
CA ALA A 90 19.77 0.47 -11.35
C ALA A 90 19.81 0.29 -9.81
N CYS A 91 20.55 -0.72 -9.33
CA CYS A 91 20.73 -0.95 -7.90
C CYS A 91 21.45 0.24 -7.23
N PRO A 92 20.88 0.84 -6.17
CA PRO A 92 21.48 1.98 -5.49
C PRO A 92 22.70 1.60 -4.65
N ILE A 93 22.72 0.38 -4.09
CA ILE A 93 23.84 -0.15 -3.28
C ILE A 93 25.05 -0.48 -4.16
N PHE A 94 24.81 -0.98 -5.37
CA PHE A 94 25.84 -1.37 -6.33
C PHE A 94 25.63 -0.59 -7.64
N PRO A 95 26.01 0.70 -7.71
CA PRO A 95 25.68 1.58 -8.83
C PRO A 95 26.60 1.38 -10.05
N ASP A 96 27.88 1.08 -9.83
CA ASP A 96 28.93 1.07 -10.85
C ASP A 96 29.33 -0.35 -11.28
N ALA A 97 30.24 -0.48 -12.26
CA ALA A 97 30.67 -1.80 -12.74
C ALA A 97 31.60 -2.54 -11.75
N ILE A 98 32.40 -1.82 -10.96
CA ILE A 98 33.42 -2.38 -10.08
C ILE A 98 32.76 -2.98 -8.83
N ALA A 99 31.92 -2.24 -8.10
CA ALA A 99 31.23 -2.79 -6.92
C ALA A 99 30.30 -3.96 -7.29
N ARG A 100 29.68 -3.91 -8.47
CA ARG A 100 28.93 -5.05 -9.04
C ARG A 100 29.80 -6.27 -9.28
N SER A 101 31.03 -6.10 -9.80
CA SER A 101 31.94 -7.21 -10.06
C SER A 101 32.46 -7.87 -8.77
N PHE A 102 32.69 -7.08 -7.72
CA PHE A 102 32.98 -7.61 -6.39
C PHE A 102 31.76 -8.36 -5.83
N ARG A 103 30.57 -7.75 -5.84
CA ARG A 103 29.36 -8.40 -5.31
C ARG A 103 29.03 -9.71 -6.02
N LEU A 104 29.26 -9.84 -7.34
CA LEU A 104 29.12 -11.13 -8.04
C LEU A 104 30.09 -12.21 -7.52
N ARG A 105 31.31 -11.83 -7.10
CA ARG A 105 32.27 -12.75 -6.48
C ARG A 105 31.75 -13.23 -5.12
N ASP A 106 31.28 -12.32 -4.28
CA ASP A 106 30.73 -12.63 -2.95
C ASP A 106 29.52 -13.58 -3.06
N LEU A 107 28.66 -13.33 -4.05
CA LEU A 107 27.49 -14.15 -4.40
C LEU A 107 27.82 -15.50 -5.08
N ASN A 108 29.11 -15.81 -5.26
CA ASN A 108 29.59 -16.98 -6.01
C ASN A 108 28.93 -17.11 -7.40
N LYS A 109 28.91 -16.01 -8.16
CA LYS A 109 28.43 -15.95 -9.55
C LYS A 109 29.55 -15.67 -10.54
N CYS A 110 29.46 -16.30 -11.70
CA CYS A 110 30.32 -16.01 -12.84
C CYS A 110 30.06 -14.59 -13.37
N ILE A 111 31.12 -13.77 -13.43
CA ILE A 111 31.05 -12.39 -13.94
C ILE A 111 30.60 -12.28 -15.41
N SER A 112 30.68 -13.36 -16.20
CA SER A 112 30.35 -13.36 -17.63
C SER A 112 28.90 -13.73 -17.96
N CYS A 113 28.30 -14.67 -17.20
CA CYS A 113 26.95 -15.19 -17.50
C CYS A 113 25.96 -15.19 -16.32
N LEU A 114 26.39 -14.75 -15.12
CA LEU A 114 25.58 -14.70 -13.89
C LEU A 114 25.09 -16.05 -13.32
N ALA A 115 25.43 -17.17 -13.96
CA ALA A 115 25.31 -18.52 -13.38
C ALA A 115 26.26 -18.67 -12.16
N PRO A 116 26.17 -19.74 -11.36
CA PRO A 116 27.15 -20.03 -10.30
C PRO A 116 28.60 -20.04 -10.80
N THR A 117 29.55 -19.78 -9.90
CA THR A 117 30.99 -19.81 -10.19
C THR A 117 31.41 -21.14 -10.82
N HIS A 118 32.21 -21.05 -11.88
CA HIS A 118 32.84 -22.15 -12.60
C HIS A 118 34.18 -21.66 -13.19
N GLY A 119 34.89 -22.55 -13.90
CA GLY A 119 36.13 -22.21 -14.60
C GLY A 119 35.92 -21.35 -15.85
N ASN A 120 36.57 -21.69 -16.96
CA ASN A 120 36.54 -20.89 -18.18
C ASN A 120 35.11 -20.73 -18.74
N CYS A 121 34.54 -19.53 -18.59
CA CYS A 121 33.25 -19.17 -19.17
C CYS A 121 33.42 -18.74 -20.63
N SER A 122 32.67 -19.34 -21.55
CA SER A 122 32.65 -18.98 -22.97
C SER A 122 31.80 -17.75 -23.31
N HIS A 123 31.00 -17.25 -22.35
CA HIS A 123 30.12 -16.09 -22.57
C HIS A 123 30.94 -14.80 -22.74
N LYS A 124 30.64 -14.08 -23.83
CA LYS A 124 31.24 -12.79 -24.19
C LYS A 124 30.22 -11.67 -24.13
N CYS A 125 30.70 -10.47 -23.81
CA CYS A 125 29.88 -9.26 -23.75
C CYS A 125 29.32 -8.90 -25.12
N ARG A 126 28.00 -8.74 -25.24
CA ARG A 126 27.32 -8.40 -26.50
C ARG A 126 27.58 -7.00 -27.06
N PHE A 127 28.40 -6.19 -26.37
CA PHE A 127 28.76 -4.83 -26.77
C PHE A 127 30.21 -4.77 -27.26
N CYS A 128 31.17 -5.28 -26.48
CA CYS A 128 32.61 -5.17 -26.77
C CYS A 128 33.35 -6.53 -26.92
N GLY A 129 32.64 -7.66 -26.87
CA GLY A 129 33.24 -9.00 -27.00
C GLY A 129 34.05 -9.49 -25.80
N GLY A 130 34.33 -8.64 -24.79
CA GLY A 130 35.12 -9.00 -23.61
C GLY A 130 34.46 -10.03 -22.67
N ALA A 131 35.27 -10.65 -21.81
CA ALA A 131 34.83 -11.69 -20.87
C ALA A 131 34.12 -11.10 -19.62
N HIS A 132 32.95 -10.50 -19.81
CA HIS A 132 32.09 -10.00 -18.75
C HIS A 132 30.62 -9.93 -19.19
N HIS A 133 29.70 -9.96 -18.22
CA HIS A 133 28.28 -9.83 -18.51
C HIS A 133 27.95 -8.39 -18.93
N ALA A 134 27.03 -8.23 -19.88
CA ALA A 134 26.75 -6.96 -20.56
C ALA A 134 26.36 -5.78 -19.62
N MET A 135 25.95 -6.06 -18.39
CA MET A 135 25.67 -5.06 -17.34
C MET A 135 26.90 -4.38 -16.73
N LEU A 136 28.09 -4.99 -16.85
CA LEU A 136 29.38 -4.49 -16.35
C LEU A 136 30.15 -3.71 -17.43
N CYS A 137 29.60 -3.64 -18.65
CA CYS A 137 30.29 -3.08 -19.81
C CYS A 137 30.23 -1.55 -19.83
N SER A 138 31.40 -0.89 -19.77
CA SER A 138 31.54 0.57 -19.88
C SER A 138 31.07 1.16 -21.22
N GLU A 139 30.85 0.32 -22.24
CA GLU A 139 30.38 0.76 -23.57
C GLU A 139 28.86 0.66 -23.74
N ARG A 140 28.15 0.05 -22.77
CA ARG A 140 26.69 -0.07 -22.77
C ARG A 140 25.97 1.30 -22.81
N SER A 141 26.61 2.36 -22.34
CA SER A 141 26.10 3.74 -22.41
C SER A 141 26.40 4.44 -23.74
N LYS A 142 27.35 3.93 -24.54
CA LYS A 142 27.70 4.47 -25.87
C LYS A 142 26.80 3.90 -26.97
N SER A 143 26.34 2.65 -26.80
CA SER A 143 25.34 2.05 -27.68
C SER A 143 23.97 2.71 -27.47
N GLY A 144 23.45 3.35 -28.53
CA GLY A 144 22.18 4.08 -28.51
C GLY A 144 20.93 3.23 -28.26
N PRO A 145 19.72 3.82 -28.35
CA PRO A 145 18.47 3.14 -27.99
C PRO A 145 18.30 1.84 -28.76
N SER A 146 18.10 0.75 -28.01
CA SER A 146 18.11 -0.62 -28.56
C SER A 146 17.06 -0.76 -29.65
N GLN A 147 17.50 -0.93 -30.89
CA GLN A 147 16.61 -1.18 -32.03
C GLN A 147 15.70 -2.37 -31.72
N LYS A 148 14.41 -2.23 -32.06
CA LYS A 148 13.42 -3.29 -31.85
C LYS A 148 13.87 -4.52 -32.62
N ARG A 149 14.00 -5.67 -31.93
CA ARG A 149 14.05 -6.98 -32.60
C ARG A 149 12.81 -7.11 -33.49
N GLN A 150 12.97 -7.02 -34.80
CA GLN A 150 11.94 -7.49 -35.71
C GLN A 150 11.82 -9.00 -35.52
N LYS A 151 10.60 -9.46 -35.28
CA LYS A 151 10.26 -10.88 -35.31
C LYS A 151 10.34 -11.31 -36.77
N LEU A 152 11.33 -12.09 -37.15
CA LEU A 152 11.18 -12.92 -38.35
C LEU A 152 10.11 -13.96 -38.03
N GLU A 153 9.05 -13.95 -38.82
CA GLU A 153 8.10 -15.05 -38.92
C GLU A 153 8.59 -15.95 -40.05
N ILE A 154 8.54 -17.26 -39.80
CA ILE A 154 8.90 -18.36 -40.70
C ILE A 154 7.72 -19.33 -40.65
#